data_AF-A0A2V2WSK8-F1
#
_entry.id   AF-A0A2V2WSK8-F1
#
_cell.length_a   1.000
_cell.length_b   1.000
_cell.length_c   1.000
_cell.angle_alpha   90.00
_cell.angle_beta   90.00
_cell.angle_gamma   90.00
#
_symmetry.space_group_name_H-M   'P 1'
#
loop_
_entity.id
_entity.type
_entity.pdbx_description
1 polymer ?
#
loop_
_entity_poly.entity_id
_entity_poly.type
_entity_poly.pdbx_seq_one_letter_code
_entity_poly.pdbx_strand_id
1 'polypeptide(L)'
;MTAENVVRTATAVASLCDARAVDAQLLYNSCEAAAANLLRRSRRYVTATRVSSLAVAASIGGAGLIASWHYRRIYRVWRLRYPARVAQQRRVMWFLAASGLALLLFVLSPVGFMAQHEARLHDVQRLDAIAVRALMLKRRYESLVRMAPTSSEEAAKRAGAYNRCEEDWAELMRERVAIDENV
;
A
#
# COMPACT_ATOMS: atom_id res chain seq x y z
N MET A 1 -7.16 -51.28 -12.97
CA MET A 1 -6.30 -50.18 -13.46
C MET A 1 -4.89 -50.72 -13.63
N THR A 2 -4.34 -50.66 -14.84
CA THR A 2 -2.99 -51.17 -15.17
C THR A 2 -1.90 -50.18 -14.73
N ALA A 3 -0.70 -50.66 -14.40
CA ALA A 3 0.43 -49.83 -13.95
C ALA A 3 0.78 -48.69 -14.92
N GLU A 4 0.56 -48.90 -16.22
CA GLU A 4 0.73 -47.90 -17.28
C GLU A 4 -0.19 -46.67 -17.12
N ASN A 5 -1.42 -46.88 -16.63
CA ASN A 5 -2.36 -45.78 -16.36
C ASN A 5 -1.92 -44.94 -15.14
N VAL A 6 -1.25 -45.54 -14.16
CA VAL A 6 -0.69 -44.85 -12.98
C VAL A 6 0.49 -43.97 -13.39
N VAL A 7 1.38 -44.47 -14.25
CA VAL A 7 2.52 -43.70 -14.77
C VAL A 7 2.06 -42.53 -15.66
N ARG A 8 1.04 -42.75 -16.51
CA ARG A 8 0.50 -41.72 -17.40
C ARG A 8 -0.21 -40.59 -16.64
N THR A 9 -0.92 -40.91 -15.57
CA THR A 9 -1.57 -39.90 -14.71
C THR A 9 -0.57 -39.13 -13.86
N ALA A 10 0.45 -39.80 -13.32
CA ALA A 10 1.52 -39.16 -12.56
C ALA A 10 2.34 -38.17 -13.39
N THR A 11 2.65 -38.51 -14.64
CA THR A 11 3.39 -37.64 -15.57
C THR A 11 2.58 -36.42 -16.01
N ALA A 12 1.28 -36.58 -16.26
CA ALA A 12 0.38 -35.45 -16.56
C ALA A 12 0.31 -34.47 -15.38
N VAL A 13 0.13 -34.95 -14.15
CA VAL A 13 0.10 -34.11 -12.93
C VAL A 13 1.44 -33.41 -12.72
N ALA A 14 2.58 -34.05 -13.03
CA ALA A 14 3.89 -33.40 -12.96
C ALA A 14 3.99 -32.19 -13.89
N SER A 15 3.58 -32.35 -15.15
CA SER A 15 3.62 -31.24 -16.12
C SER A 15 2.71 -30.06 -15.73
N LEU A 16 1.54 -30.35 -15.16
CA LEU A 16 0.61 -29.32 -14.65
C LEU A 16 1.18 -28.58 -13.44
N CYS A 17 1.80 -29.31 -12.51
CA CYS A 17 2.48 -28.70 -11.37
C CYS A 17 3.64 -27.79 -11.80
N ASP A 18 4.44 -28.20 -12.78
CA ASP A 18 5.55 -27.37 -13.29
C ASP A 18 5.03 -26.08 -13.93
N ALA A 19 3.98 -26.14 -14.75
CA ALA A 19 3.32 -24.96 -15.31
C ALA A 19 2.79 -24.03 -14.20
N ARG A 20 2.11 -24.59 -13.19
CA ARG A 20 1.59 -23.83 -12.05
C ARG A 20 2.68 -23.22 -11.18
N ALA A 21 3.83 -23.88 -11.04
CA ALA A 21 4.97 -23.32 -10.33
C ALA A 21 5.53 -22.08 -11.06
N VAL A 22 5.52 -22.09 -12.39
CA VAL A 22 5.88 -20.93 -13.23
C VAL A 22 4.84 -19.81 -13.06
N ASP A 23 3.55 -20.12 -13.15
CA ASP A 23 2.47 -19.14 -12.95
C ASP A 23 2.56 -18.48 -11.57
N ALA A 24 2.83 -19.27 -10.52
CA ALA A 24 3.00 -18.76 -9.16
C ALA A 24 4.24 -17.84 -9.03
N GLN A 25 5.31 -18.14 -9.76
CA GLN A 25 6.47 -17.25 -9.83
C GLN A 25 6.15 -15.94 -10.57
N LEU A 26 5.37 -16.01 -11.66
CA LEU A 26 4.94 -14.81 -12.39
C LEU A 26 4.03 -13.95 -11.53
N LEU A 27 3.11 -14.56 -10.78
CA LEU A 27 2.25 -13.86 -9.84
C LEU A 27 3.07 -13.14 -8.78
N TYR A 28 4.06 -13.81 -8.16
CA TYR A 28 4.99 -13.18 -7.22
C TYR A 28 5.69 -11.96 -7.83
N ASN A 29 6.31 -12.11 -9.00
CA ASN A 29 7.01 -11.02 -9.67
C ASN A 29 6.05 -9.84 -9.99
N SER A 30 4.82 -10.14 -10.39
CA SER A 30 3.80 -9.12 -10.69
C SER A 30 3.38 -8.35 -9.44
N CYS A 31 3.23 -9.05 -8.30
CA CYS A 31 2.88 -8.44 -7.01
C CYS A 31 4.02 -7.56 -6.51
N GLU A 32 5.27 -8.03 -6.61
CA GLU A 32 6.45 -7.23 -6.23
C GLU A 32 6.56 -5.96 -7.07
N ALA A 33 6.36 -6.06 -8.39
CA ALA A 33 6.36 -4.91 -9.29
C ALA A 33 5.22 -3.92 -8.96
N ALA A 34 4.01 -4.43 -8.67
CA ALA A 34 2.87 -3.61 -8.28
C ALA A 34 3.12 -2.90 -6.93
N ALA A 35 3.61 -3.63 -5.93
CA ALA A 35 3.98 -3.11 -4.62
C ALA A 35 5.05 -2.00 -4.73
N ALA A 36 6.11 -2.25 -5.49
CA ALA A 36 7.17 -1.26 -5.73
C ALA A 36 6.63 0.02 -6.41
N ASN A 37 5.73 -0.14 -7.38
CA ASN A 37 5.10 1.00 -8.06
C ASN A 37 4.18 1.80 -7.12
N LEU A 38 3.40 1.13 -6.28
CA LEU A 38 2.56 1.77 -5.26
C LEU A 38 3.40 2.54 -4.24
N LEU A 39 4.49 1.95 -3.73
CA LEU A 39 5.41 2.60 -2.80
C LEU A 39 6.10 3.83 -3.42
N ARG A 40 6.53 3.74 -4.68
CA ARG A 40 7.12 4.88 -5.39
C ARG A 40 6.13 6.03 -5.53
N ARG A 41 4.88 5.73 -5.88
CA ARG A 41 3.81 6.74 -5.98
C ARG A 41 3.45 7.32 -4.61
N SER A 42 3.39 6.48 -3.58
CA SER A 42 2.97 6.90 -2.24
C SER A 42 3.97 7.83 -1.55
N ARG A 43 5.24 7.80 -1.94
CA ARG A 43 6.27 8.75 -1.47
C ARG A 43 5.88 10.22 -1.69
N ARG A 44 5.10 10.51 -2.73
CA ARG A 44 4.59 11.87 -3.01
C ARG A 44 3.68 12.37 -1.90
N TYR A 45 2.88 11.49 -1.30
CA TYR A 45 2.01 11.85 -0.17
C TYR A 45 2.82 12.19 1.07
N VAL A 46 3.89 11.43 1.36
CA VAL A 46 4.79 11.75 2.48
C VAL A 46 5.43 13.13 2.30
N THR A 47 5.90 13.44 1.09
CA THR A 47 6.45 14.77 0.80
C THR A 47 5.39 15.86 0.92
N ALA A 48 4.17 15.62 0.42
CA ALA A 48 3.06 16.57 0.50
C ALA A 48 2.63 16.83 1.95
N THR A 49 2.59 15.79 2.80
CA THR A 49 2.35 15.93 4.24
C THR A 49 3.43 16.78 4.89
N ARG A 50 4.72 16.49 4.64
CA ARG A 50 5.83 17.28 5.22
C ARG A 50 5.76 18.75 4.84
N VAL A 51 5.53 19.04 3.54
CA VAL A 51 5.39 20.42 3.05
C VAL A 51 4.18 21.11 3.70
N SER A 52 3.05 20.41 3.78
CA SER A 52 1.85 20.92 4.45
C SER A 52 2.09 21.20 5.94
N SER A 53 2.77 20.31 6.66
CA SER A 53 3.11 20.51 8.07
C SER A 53 4.04 21.72 8.28
N LEU A 54 5.03 21.91 7.40
CA LEU A 54 5.89 23.10 7.42
C LEU A 54 5.09 24.37 7.13
N ALA A 55 4.17 24.34 6.17
CA ALA A 55 3.29 25.47 5.84
C ALA A 55 2.36 25.82 7.01
N VAL A 56 1.83 24.82 7.73
CA VAL A 56 1.04 25.01 8.96
C VAL A 56 1.88 25.70 10.03
N ALA A 57 3.09 25.18 10.30
CA ALA A 57 3.99 25.74 11.30
C ALA A 57 4.38 27.19 10.96
N ALA A 58 4.69 27.47 9.70
CA ALA A 58 4.99 28.82 9.23
C ALA A 58 3.79 29.77 9.36
N SER A 59 2.58 29.30 9.04
CA SER A 59 1.36 30.12 9.10
C SER A 59 0.98 30.46 10.55
N ILE A 60 0.94 29.46 11.43
CA ILE A 60 0.62 29.65 12.85
C ILE A 60 1.73 30.46 13.54
N GLY A 61 3.00 30.16 13.26
CA GLY A 61 4.14 30.91 13.78
C GLY A 61 4.12 32.37 13.33
N GLY A 62 3.84 32.64 12.06
CA GLY A 62 3.68 34.00 11.52
C GLY A 62 2.53 34.76 12.17
N ALA A 63 1.37 34.12 12.34
CA ALA A 63 0.24 34.71 13.06
C ALA A 63 0.61 35.04 14.52
N GLY A 64 1.30 34.13 15.22
CA GLY A 64 1.79 34.34 16.58
C GLY A 64 2.81 35.47 16.71
N LEU A 65 3.72 35.60 15.75
CA LEU A 65 4.68 36.72 15.69
C LEU A 65 3.97 38.06 15.52
N ILE A 66 3.01 38.15 14.60
CA ILE A 66 2.21 39.38 14.38
C ILE A 66 1.40 39.72 15.64
N ALA A 67 0.76 38.73 16.27
CA ALA A 67 0.02 38.90 17.51
C ALA A 67 0.94 39.41 18.65
N SER A 68 2.12 38.80 18.82
CA SER A 68 3.12 39.22 19.81
C SER A 68 3.58 40.66 19.56
N TRP A 69 3.84 41.00 18.30
CA TRP A 69 4.25 42.35 17.92
C TRP A 69 3.19 43.40 18.24
N HIS A 70 1.91 43.09 18.03
CA HIS A 70 0.80 43.94 18.45
C HIS A 70 0.65 44.05 19.98
N TYR A 71 1.01 43.02 20.76
CA TYR A 71 0.87 43.07 22.22
C TYR A 71 2.00 43.81 22.94
N ARG A 72 3.17 43.97 22.31
CA ARG A 72 4.32 44.68 22.91
C ARG A 72 4.03 46.18 23.07
N ARG A 73 4.26 46.70 24.29
CA ARG A 73 4.03 48.12 24.66
C ARG A 73 4.87 49.12 23.84
N ILE A 74 6.06 48.72 23.39
CA ILE A 74 7.02 49.58 22.67
C ILE A 74 6.42 50.16 21.37
N TYR A 75 5.48 49.46 20.73
CA TYR A 75 4.93 49.85 19.43
C TYR A 75 3.59 50.61 19.52
N ARG A 76 3.19 51.07 20.70
CA ARG A 76 1.90 51.76 20.88
C ARG A 76 1.81 53.07 20.08
N VAL A 77 2.89 53.86 20.05
CA VAL A 77 2.96 55.13 19.32
C VAL A 77 2.91 54.91 17.81
N TRP A 78 3.60 53.88 17.31
CA TRP A 78 3.59 53.54 15.88
C TRP A 78 2.19 53.16 15.39
N ARG A 79 1.43 52.40 16.20
CA ARG A 79 0.05 52.02 15.86
C ARG A 79 -0.89 53.23 15.73
N LEU A 80 -0.72 54.24 16.59
CA LEU A 80 -1.52 55.46 16.53
C LEU A 80 -1.21 56.28 15.28
N ARG A 81 0.04 56.25 14.79
CA ARG A 81 0.45 56.96 13.57
C ARG A 81 0.02 56.26 12.27
N TYR A 82 -0.14 54.94 12.28
CA TYR A 82 -0.41 54.15 11.05
C TYR A 82 -1.57 53.15 11.19
N PRO A 83 -2.83 53.60 11.40
CA PRO A 83 -3.98 52.72 11.64
C PRO A 83 -4.31 51.80 10.45
N ALA A 84 -4.13 52.27 9.21
CA ALA A 84 -4.39 51.47 8.00
C ALA A 84 -3.47 50.25 7.90
N ARG A 85 -2.18 50.41 8.24
CA ARG A 85 -1.21 49.30 8.23
C ARG A 85 -1.52 48.27 9.32
N VAL A 86 -2.00 48.71 10.48
CA VAL A 86 -2.42 47.83 11.58
C VAL A 86 -3.63 46.99 11.16
N ALA A 87 -4.61 47.59 10.47
CA ALA A 87 -5.76 46.85 9.95
C ALA A 87 -5.33 45.78 8.93
N GLN A 88 -4.39 46.12 8.03
CA GLN A 88 -3.85 45.17 7.06
C GLN A 88 -3.09 44.02 7.74
N GLN A 89 -2.22 44.30 8.71
CA GLN A 89 -1.51 43.28 9.51
C GLN A 89 -2.48 42.36 10.23
N ARG A 90 -3.57 42.89 10.79
CA ARG A 90 -4.60 42.10 11.46
C ARG A 90 -5.33 41.17 10.49
N ARG A 91 -5.62 41.62 9.26
CA ARG A 91 -6.20 40.76 8.22
C ARG A 91 -5.24 39.64 7.82
N VAL A 92 -3.95 39.96 7.64
CA VAL A 92 -2.92 38.96 7.33
C VAL A 92 -2.79 37.93 8.46
N MET A 93 -2.79 38.37 9.73
CA MET A 93 -2.77 37.49 10.89
C MET A 93 -3.96 36.53 10.90
N TRP A 94 -5.18 37.03 10.69
CA TRP A 94 -6.37 36.19 10.62
C TRP A 94 -6.34 35.23 9.44
N PHE A 95 -5.86 35.67 8.28
CA PHE A 95 -5.72 34.83 7.11
C PHE A 95 -4.73 33.68 7.37
N LEU A 96 -3.56 33.99 7.94
CA LEU A 96 -2.55 32.99 8.31
C LEU A 96 -3.06 32.01 9.37
N ALA A 97 -3.80 32.50 10.38
CA ALA A 97 -4.38 31.66 11.41
C ALA A 97 -5.45 30.72 10.82
N ALA A 98 -6.34 31.26 9.97
CA ALA A 98 -7.40 30.49 9.32
C ALA A 98 -6.82 29.46 8.32
N SER A 99 -5.85 29.86 7.50
CA SER A 99 -5.20 28.96 6.53
C SER A 99 -4.40 27.88 7.23
N GLY A 100 -3.66 28.23 8.29
CA GLY A 100 -2.91 27.28 9.10
C GLY A 100 -3.82 26.25 9.78
N LEU A 101 -4.93 26.70 10.37
CA LEU A 101 -5.92 25.81 10.99
C LEU A 101 -6.61 24.91 9.95
N ALA A 102 -7.01 25.47 8.80
CA ALA A 102 -7.63 24.70 7.72
C ALA A 102 -6.68 23.63 7.17
N LEU A 103 -5.40 23.95 6.95
CA LEU A 103 -4.39 22.99 6.53
C LEU A 103 -4.13 21.92 7.61
N LEU A 104 -4.10 22.30 8.89
CA LEU A 104 -3.94 21.35 9.99
C LEU A 104 -5.11 20.35 10.02
N LEU A 105 -6.34 20.85 9.90
CA LEU A 105 -7.54 20.00 9.82
C LEU A 105 -7.52 19.10 8.59
N PHE A 106 -7.05 19.61 7.43
CA PHE A 106 -6.91 18.79 6.22
C PHE A 106 -5.88 17.67 6.40
N VAL A 107 -4.75 17.94 7.05
CA VAL A 107 -3.72 16.92 7.31
C VAL A 107 -4.21 15.84 8.28
N LEU A 108 -5.02 16.21 9.27
CA LEU A 108 -5.65 15.29 10.23
C LEU A 108 -6.89 14.58 9.69
N SER A 109 -7.47 15.08 8.59
CA SER A 109 -8.69 14.54 8.00
C SER A 109 -8.45 13.14 7.43
N PRO A 110 -9.47 12.26 7.46
CA PRO A 110 -9.42 10.97 6.76
C PRO A 110 -9.29 11.11 5.23
N VAL A 111 -9.47 12.31 4.68
CA VAL A 111 -9.27 12.61 3.25
C VAL A 111 -7.85 13.16 2.99
N GLY A 112 -7.07 13.40 4.04
CA GLY A 112 -5.74 13.97 3.97
C GLY A 112 -4.70 13.02 3.36
N PHE A 113 -3.53 13.59 3.06
CA PHE A 113 -2.41 12.84 2.50
C PHE A 113 -1.93 11.68 3.39
N MET A 114 -2.14 11.77 4.71
CA MET A 114 -1.75 10.70 5.63
C MET A 114 -2.65 9.48 5.55
N ALA A 115 -3.97 9.66 5.59
CA ALA A 115 -4.91 8.57 5.43
C ALA A 115 -4.77 7.89 4.05
N GLN A 116 -4.53 8.67 3.00
CA GLN A 116 -4.22 8.11 1.68
C GLN A 116 -2.92 7.30 1.67
N HIS A 117 -1.90 7.74 2.39
CA HIS A 117 -0.65 6.98 2.51
C HIS A 117 -0.84 5.67 3.27
N GLU A 118 -1.61 5.67 4.36
CA GLU A 118 -1.93 4.47 5.15
C GLU A 118 -2.74 3.46 4.33
N ALA A 119 -3.76 3.91 3.59
CA ALA A 119 -4.51 3.05 2.68
C ALA A 119 -3.59 2.37 1.66
N ARG A 120 -2.64 3.11 1.09
CA ARG A 120 -1.65 2.55 0.15
C ARG A 120 -0.66 1.59 0.82
N LEU A 121 -0.31 1.79 2.07
CA LEU A 121 0.51 0.84 2.83
C LEU A 121 -0.26 -0.46 3.08
N HIS A 122 -1.55 -0.39 3.39
CA HIS A 122 -2.38 -1.58 3.52
C HIS A 122 -2.52 -2.36 2.20
N ASP A 123 -2.66 -1.66 1.07
CA ASP A 123 -2.66 -2.31 -0.25
C ASP A 123 -1.34 -3.06 -0.50
N VAL A 124 -0.21 -2.43 -0.19
CA VAL A 124 1.12 -3.05 -0.33
C VAL A 124 1.26 -4.27 0.58
N GLN A 125 0.84 -4.20 1.84
CA GLN A 125 0.87 -5.33 2.77
C GLN A 125 0.04 -6.52 2.26
N ARG A 126 -1.12 -6.25 1.64
CA ARG A 126 -1.94 -7.30 1.02
C ARG A 126 -1.23 -7.91 -0.19
N LEU A 127 -0.58 -7.11 -1.03
CA LEU A 127 0.21 -7.61 -2.15
C LEU A 127 1.39 -8.47 -1.69
N ASP A 128 2.07 -8.08 -0.61
CA ASP A 128 3.16 -8.86 -0.02
C ASP A 128 2.65 -10.20 0.54
N ALA A 129 1.49 -10.20 1.20
CA ALA A 129 0.86 -11.42 1.68
C ALA A 129 0.50 -12.38 0.52
N ILE A 130 -0.03 -11.85 -0.58
CA ILE A 130 -0.33 -12.63 -1.80
C ILE A 130 0.97 -13.17 -2.41
N ALA A 131 2.01 -12.35 -2.51
CA ALA A 131 3.31 -12.73 -3.05
C ALA A 131 3.93 -13.90 -2.24
N VAL A 132 3.87 -13.81 -0.91
CA VAL A 132 4.36 -14.88 -0.03
C VAL A 132 3.54 -16.16 -0.20
N ARG A 133 2.20 -16.07 -0.27
CA ARG A 133 1.33 -17.24 -0.54
C ARG A 133 1.61 -17.87 -1.91
N ALA A 134 1.87 -17.06 -2.94
CA ALA A 134 2.26 -17.53 -4.26
C ALA A 134 3.58 -18.33 -4.20
N LEU A 135 4.59 -17.85 -3.46
CA LEU A 135 5.84 -18.59 -3.26
C LEU A 135 5.64 -19.90 -2.49
N MET A 136 4.74 -19.92 -1.50
CA MET A 136 4.40 -21.16 -0.79
C MET A 136 3.75 -22.16 -1.74
N LEU A 137 2.81 -21.72 -2.59
CA LEU A 137 2.17 -22.55 -3.61
C LEU A 137 3.19 -23.09 -4.61
N LYS A 138 4.10 -22.25 -5.11
CA LYS A 138 5.21 -22.68 -5.96
C LYS A 138 5.99 -23.83 -5.32
N ARG A 139 6.41 -23.69 -4.06
CA ARG A 139 7.13 -24.75 -3.33
C ARG A 139 6.31 -26.03 -3.17
N ARG A 140 4.99 -25.92 -2.99
CA ARG A 140 4.08 -27.07 -2.92
C ARG A 140 3.95 -27.76 -4.27
N TYR A 141 3.83 -27.03 -5.37
CA TYR A 141 3.83 -27.63 -6.71
C TYR A 141 5.16 -28.32 -7.02
N GLU A 142 6.30 -27.68 -6.73
CA GLU A 142 7.63 -28.28 -6.90
C GLU A 142 7.83 -29.55 -6.05
N SER A 143 7.31 -29.57 -4.81
CA SER A 143 7.41 -30.75 -3.95
C SER A 143 6.54 -31.91 -4.47
N LEU A 144 5.37 -31.62 -5.04
CA LEU A 144 4.53 -32.59 -5.72
C LEU A 144 5.24 -33.17 -6.95
N VAL A 145 5.96 -32.36 -7.73
CA VAL A 145 6.74 -32.83 -8.89
C VAL A 145 7.82 -33.81 -8.48
N ARG A 146 8.55 -33.52 -7.39
CA ARG A 146 9.65 -34.35 -6.87
C ARG A 146 9.19 -35.70 -6.30
N MET A 147 7.93 -35.83 -5.88
CA MET A 147 7.38 -37.10 -5.39
C MET A 147 7.04 -38.04 -6.55
N ALA A 148 7.94 -38.94 -6.91
CA ALA A 148 7.66 -40.03 -7.86
C ALA A 148 6.75 -41.07 -7.19
N PRO A 149 5.48 -41.26 -7.62
CA PRO A 149 4.60 -42.24 -6.99
C PRO A 149 5.07 -43.66 -7.34
N THR A 150 5.29 -44.48 -6.32
CA THR A 150 5.64 -45.89 -6.44
C THR A 150 4.42 -46.80 -6.41
N SER A 151 3.26 -46.27 -6.00
CA SER A 151 1.99 -46.99 -5.92
C SER A 151 0.80 -46.18 -6.45
N SER A 152 -0.28 -46.89 -6.78
CA SER A 152 -1.55 -46.27 -7.18
C SER A 152 -2.17 -45.41 -6.07
N GLU A 153 -1.93 -45.75 -4.80
CA GLU A 153 -2.43 -45.00 -3.65
C GLU A 153 -1.68 -43.68 -3.48
N GLU A 154 -0.36 -43.68 -3.70
CA GLU A 154 0.46 -42.47 -3.71
C GLU A 154 0.10 -41.54 -4.87
N ALA A 155 -0.20 -42.08 -6.04
CA ALA A 155 -0.68 -41.31 -7.18
C ALA A 155 -2.02 -40.61 -6.87
N ALA A 156 -2.95 -41.31 -6.21
CA ALA A 156 -4.23 -40.72 -5.77
C ALA A 156 -4.04 -39.63 -4.69
N LYS A 157 -3.15 -39.86 -3.71
CA LYS A 157 -2.79 -38.86 -2.70
C LYS A 157 -2.18 -37.61 -3.32
N ARG A 158 -1.31 -37.77 -4.33
CA ARG A 158 -0.71 -36.67 -5.08
C ARG A 158 -1.75 -35.86 -5.85
N ALA A 159 -2.70 -36.52 -6.51
CA ALA A 159 -3.81 -35.85 -7.18
C ALA A 159 -4.69 -35.05 -6.20
N GLY A 160 -4.98 -35.61 -5.02
CA GLY A 160 -5.71 -34.90 -3.96
C GLY A 160 -4.96 -33.71 -3.37
N ALA A 161 -3.63 -33.79 -3.26
CA ALA A 161 -2.80 -32.65 -2.83
C ALA A 161 -2.71 -31.55 -3.90
N TYR A 162 -2.68 -31.93 -5.18
CA TYR A 162 -2.76 -31.00 -6.31
C TYR A 162 -4.08 -30.23 -6.30
N ASN A 163 -5.23 -30.91 -6.16
CA ASN A 163 -6.54 -30.26 -6.12
C ASN A 163 -6.66 -29.23 -4.99
N ARG A 164 -6.10 -29.53 -3.80
CA ARG A 164 -6.03 -28.54 -2.69
C ARG A 164 -5.18 -27.33 -3.04
N CYS A 165 -4.07 -27.52 -3.75
CA CYS A 165 -3.27 -26.39 -4.22
C CYS A 165 -4.02 -25.56 -5.27
N GLU A 166 -4.83 -26.17 -6.12
CA GLU A 166 -5.67 -25.46 -7.09
C GLU A 166 -6.80 -24.66 -6.42
N GLU A 167 -7.39 -25.17 -5.33
CA GLU A 167 -8.36 -24.43 -4.52
C GLU A 167 -7.71 -23.19 -3.88
N ASP A 168 -6.56 -23.36 -3.23
CA ASP A 168 -5.75 -22.28 -2.67
C ASP A 168 -5.35 -21.25 -3.75
N TRP A 169 -4.99 -21.73 -4.95
CA TRP A 169 -4.65 -20.88 -6.09
C TRP A 169 -5.84 -20.06 -6.58
N ALA A 170 -7.03 -20.68 -6.70
CA ALA A 170 -8.24 -19.99 -7.11
C ALA A 170 -8.67 -18.92 -6.09
N GLU A 171 -8.54 -19.20 -4.79
CA GLU A 171 -8.78 -18.22 -3.74
C GLU A 171 -7.79 -17.05 -3.84
N LEU A 172 -6.50 -17.35 -4.00
CA LEU A 172 -5.45 -16.34 -4.13
C LEU A 172 -5.67 -15.41 -5.34
N MET A 173 -6.10 -15.96 -6.47
CA MET A 173 -6.42 -15.17 -7.66
C MET A 173 -7.63 -14.25 -7.44
N ARG A 174 -8.66 -14.70 -6.70
CA ARG A 174 -9.79 -13.81 -6.33
C ARG A 174 -9.33 -12.65 -5.46
N GLU A 175 -8.44 -12.91 -4.50
CA GLU A 175 -7.85 -11.85 -3.66
C GLU A 175 -7.04 -10.87 -4.52
N ARG A 176 -6.27 -11.35 -5.49
CA ARG A 176 -5.47 -10.51 -6.39
C ARG A 176 -6.34 -9.61 -7.28
N VAL A 177 -7.37 -10.17 -7.90
CA VAL A 177 -8.31 -9.45 -8.77
C VAL A 177 -9.07 -8.37 -7.99
N ALA A 178 -9.41 -8.63 -6.72
CA ALA A 178 -10.06 -7.63 -5.86
C ALA A 178 -9.18 -6.40 -5.56
N ILE A 179 -7.85 -6.52 -5.71
CA ILE A 179 -6.89 -5.42 -5.52
C ILE A 179 -6.58 -4.70 -6.83
N ASP A 180 -6.51 -5.44 -7.94
CA ASP A 180 -6.23 -4.90 -9.27
C ASP A 180 -7.02 -5.70 -10.32
N GLU A 181 -8.06 -5.08 -10.88
CA GLU A 181 -8.94 -5.70 -11.89
C GLU A 181 -8.22 -5.95 -13.23
N ASN A 182 -7.03 -5.39 -13.44
CA ASN A 182 -6.26 -5.57 -14.68
C ASN A 182 -5.39 -6.85 -14.70
N VAL A 183 -5.56 -7.74 -13.71
CA VAL A 183 -4.81 -9.00 -13.54
C VAL A 183 -5.70 -10.21 -13.78
#